data_AF-A0AB36NZL9-F1
#
_entry.id   AF-A0AB36NZL9-F1
#
_cell.length_a   1.000
_cell.length_b   1.000
_cell.length_c   1.000
_cell.angle_alpha   90.00
_cell.angle_beta   90.00
_cell.angle_gamma   90.00
#
_symmetry.space_group_name_H-M   'P 1'
#
loop_
_entity.id
_entity.type
_entity.pdbx_description
1 polymer ?
#
loop_
_entity_poly.entity_id
_entity_poly.type
_entity_poly.pdbx_seq_one_letter_code
_entity_poly.pdbx_strand_id
1 'polypeptide(L)'
;MSKRATPWKEGKIISIETRKGIFVLAQMLKEPYIRFYKAFREDENWGKVDTSIFDTLTVTAVIAQFLKSSNISIIKEAIPDTKREDSDTWIKQNSGFRKVKTWTGTENELEFTIIGEESGGSLVKKNLWWSPTHGNPTRPHPSGVIDSVILEDIPLNANAIIDQHDLTNLAVYPSLNERLYLCYKLDKNVDPYKDLVFNREIPEEYSVAIDILSAGGNAEKKETILNTYFR
;
A
#
# COMPACT_ATOMS: atom_id res chain seq x y z
N MET A 1 -10.50 -24.21 -10.28
CA MET A 1 -9.94 -24.45 -8.93
C MET A 1 -9.52 -23.12 -8.35
N SER A 2 -10.00 -22.72 -7.17
CA SER A 2 -9.63 -21.43 -6.57
C SER A 2 -8.18 -21.45 -6.10
N LYS A 3 -7.35 -20.51 -6.57
CA LYS A 3 -5.99 -20.29 -6.06
C LYS A 3 -6.05 -20.15 -4.53
N ARG A 4 -5.26 -20.95 -3.81
CA ARG A 4 -5.08 -20.80 -2.36
C ARG A 4 -4.19 -19.57 -2.12
N ALA A 5 -4.53 -18.76 -1.13
CA ALA A 5 -3.70 -17.63 -0.75
C ALA A 5 -2.30 -18.10 -0.32
N THR A 6 -1.27 -17.32 -0.63
CA THR A 6 0.08 -17.55 -0.13
C THR A 6 0.05 -17.51 1.40
N PRO A 7 0.46 -18.58 2.11
CA PRO A 7 0.37 -18.62 3.56
C PRO A 7 1.31 -17.57 4.17
N TRP A 8 0.84 -16.87 5.21
CA TRP A 8 1.67 -15.91 5.92
C TRP A 8 2.79 -16.62 6.68
N LYS A 9 4.00 -16.06 6.64
CA LYS A 9 5.12 -16.46 7.51
C LYS A 9 6.08 -15.29 7.61
N GLU A 10 6.34 -14.82 8.82
CA GLU A 10 7.29 -13.72 9.06
C GLU A 10 8.67 -14.04 8.47
N GLY A 11 9.30 -13.06 7.84
CA GLY A 11 10.57 -13.20 7.13
C GLY A 11 10.47 -13.90 5.78
N LYS A 12 9.28 -14.34 5.32
CA LYS A 12 9.14 -14.96 4.00
C LYS A 12 9.33 -13.92 2.90
N ILE A 13 10.26 -14.20 1.98
CA ILE A 13 10.49 -13.40 0.79
C ILE A 13 9.61 -13.88 -0.34
N ILE A 14 8.94 -12.92 -0.98
CA ILE A 14 8.01 -13.14 -2.07
C ILE A 14 8.31 -12.17 -3.21
N SER A 15 8.10 -12.64 -4.43
CA SER A 15 8.00 -11.83 -5.64
C SER A 15 6.53 -11.63 -5.93
N ILE A 16 6.09 -10.38 -6.09
CA ILE A 16 4.69 -10.06 -6.41
C ILE A 16 4.68 -9.41 -7.78
N GLU A 17 3.88 -9.95 -8.69
CA GLU A 17 3.62 -9.28 -9.97
C GLU A 17 2.76 -8.04 -9.72
N THR A 18 3.29 -6.89 -10.13
CA THR A 18 2.58 -5.61 -10.13
C THR A 18 1.58 -5.61 -11.27
N ARG A 19 2.00 -5.31 -12.50
CA ARG A 19 1.22 -5.29 -13.72
C ARG A 19 2.14 -5.51 -14.92
N LYS A 20 1.65 -6.19 -15.96
CA LYS A 20 2.37 -6.40 -17.23
C LYS A 20 3.75 -7.07 -17.07
N GLY A 21 3.85 -8.12 -16.25
CA GLY A 21 5.11 -8.86 -16.09
C GLY A 21 6.20 -8.11 -15.31
N ILE A 22 5.85 -7.02 -14.62
CA ILE A 22 6.76 -6.33 -13.70
C ILE A 22 6.59 -6.89 -12.30
N PHE A 23 7.66 -7.40 -11.71
CA PHE A 23 7.69 -8.03 -10.40
C PHE A 23 8.42 -7.15 -9.39
N VAL A 24 7.95 -7.14 -8.15
CA VAL A 24 8.60 -6.45 -7.02
C VAL A 24 8.97 -7.46 -5.93
N LEU A 25 10.15 -7.30 -5.36
CA LEU A 25 10.60 -8.09 -4.22
C LEU A 25 9.98 -7.54 -2.93
N ALA A 26 9.47 -8.43 -2.09
CA ALA A 26 8.85 -8.07 -0.83
C ALA A 26 9.12 -9.10 0.26
N GLN A 27 8.98 -8.67 1.51
CA GLN A 27 9.14 -9.49 2.71
C GLN A 27 7.90 -9.40 3.58
N MET A 28 7.33 -10.55 3.94
CA MET A 28 6.29 -10.63 4.96
C MET A 28 6.89 -10.28 6.32
N LEU A 29 6.34 -9.28 6.99
CA LEU A 29 6.67 -8.92 8.37
C LEU A 29 5.66 -9.60 9.30
N LYS A 30 5.42 -9.02 10.48
CA LYS A 30 4.28 -9.38 11.32
C LYS A 30 2.98 -9.20 10.56
N GLU A 31 2.09 -10.18 10.65
CA GLU A 31 0.79 -10.10 9.99
C GLU A 31 0.00 -8.86 10.47
N PRO A 32 -0.61 -8.05 9.58
CA PRO A 32 -0.76 -8.24 8.13
C PRO A 32 0.19 -7.39 7.26
N TYR A 33 1.40 -7.06 7.71
CA TYR A 33 2.29 -6.10 7.06
C TYR A 33 3.31 -6.70 6.10
N ILE A 34 3.45 -6.10 4.92
CA ILE A 34 4.47 -6.46 3.93
C ILE A 34 5.39 -5.26 3.72
N ARG A 35 6.70 -5.49 3.76
CA ARG A 35 7.72 -4.55 3.31
C ARG A 35 8.00 -4.79 1.83
N PHE A 36 7.84 -3.77 1.01
CA PHE A 36 8.22 -3.79 -0.40
C PHE A 36 9.57 -3.10 -0.56
N TYR A 37 10.45 -3.69 -1.35
CA TYR A 37 11.78 -3.14 -1.62
C TYR A 37 11.78 -2.34 -2.93
N LYS A 38 12.71 -1.39 -3.07
CA LYS A 38 13.02 -0.74 -4.36
C LYS A 38 13.80 -1.70 -5.26
N ALA A 39 13.17 -2.83 -5.57
CA ALA A 39 13.75 -3.92 -6.34
C ALA A 39 12.68 -4.47 -7.28
N PHE A 40 12.75 -4.04 -8.54
CA PHE A 40 11.82 -4.42 -9.60
C PHE A 40 12.53 -5.18 -10.71
N ARG A 41 11.79 -6.06 -11.40
CA ARG A 41 12.27 -6.83 -12.55
C ARG A 41 11.17 -7.09 -13.57
N GLU A 42 11.56 -7.34 -14.81
CA GLU A 42 10.67 -7.78 -15.90
C GLU A 42 10.61 -9.32 -16.04
N ASP A 43 11.24 -10.04 -15.11
CA ASP A 43 11.24 -11.50 -15.00
C ASP A 43 11.15 -11.95 -13.52
N GLU A 44 10.82 -13.23 -13.30
CA GLU A 44 10.77 -13.84 -11.96
C GLU A 44 12.10 -14.48 -11.52
N ASN A 45 13.19 -14.29 -12.25
CA ASN A 45 14.45 -15.01 -12.02
C ASN A 45 15.33 -14.34 -10.97
N TRP A 46 14.84 -14.22 -9.74
CA TRP A 46 15.53 -13.55 -8.63
C TRP A 46 16.85 -14.22 -8.20
N GLY A 47 16.99 -15.53 -8.41
CA GLY A 47 18.13 -16.31 -7.93
C GLY A 47 18.27 -16.24 -6.40
N LYS A 48 19.51 -16.26 -5.92
CA LYS A 48 19.84 -16.01 -4.52
C LYS A 48 19.95 -14.51 -4.28
N VAL A 49 19.06 -13.97 -3.46
CA VAL A 49 18.97 -12.53 -3.19
C VAL A 49 19.05 -12.26 -1.69
N ASP A 50 19.89 -11.32 -1.29
CA ASP A 50 19.90 -10.77 0.07
C ASP A 50 19.06 -9.49 0.07
N THR A 51 17.94 -9.49 0.80
CA THR A 51 17.04 -8.34 0.75
C THR A 51 17.54 -7.13 1.53
N SER A 52 18.55 -7.31 2.39
CA SER A 52 19.09 -6.20 3.20
C SER A 52 19.80 -5.12 2.37
N ILE A 53 20.21 -5.45 1.14
CA ILE A 53 20.90 -4.54 0.24
C ILE A 53 19.96 -3.52 -0.43
N PHE A 54 18.65 -3.77 -0.42
CA PHE A 54 17.67 -2.89 -1.06
C PHE A 54 17.06 -1.93 -0.06
N ASP A 55 16.80 -0.71 -0.53
CA ASP A 55 16.02 0.25 0.22
C ASP A 55 14.56 -0.19 0.31
N THR A 56 13.91 0.17 1.42
CA THR A 56 12.46 0.06 1.55
C THR A 56 11.78 1.03 0.58
N LEU A 57 10.85 0.52 -0.23
CA LEU A 57 9.95 1.33 -1.03
C LEU A 57 8.77 1.81 -0.19
N THR A 58 8.07 0.90 0.47
CA THR A 58 6.89 1.15 1.31
C THR A 58 6.65 -0.04 2.24
N VAL A 59 5.98 0.21 3.37
CA VAL A 59 5.44 -0.84 4.23
C VAL A 59 3.92 -0.64 4.31
N THR A 60 3.15 -1.69 4.02
CA THR A 60 1.68 -1.60 4.09
C THR A 60 1.07 -2.86 4.70
N ALA A 61 -0.02 -2.67 5.42
CA ALA A 61 -0.91 -3.76 5.79
C ALA A 61 -1.71 -4.21 4.55
N VAL A 62 -1.96 -5.51 4.40
CA VAL A 62 -2.76 -6.04 3.28
C VAL A 62 -3.92 -6.90 3.79
N ILE A 63 -5.04 -6.91 3.07
CA ILE A 63 -6.12 -7.87 3.36
C ILE A 63 -5.78 -9.26 2.81
N ALA A 64 -6.33 -10.33 3.40
CA ALA A 64 -6.10 -11.69 2.92
C ALA A 64 -6.45 -11.90 1.43
N GLN A 65 -7.43 -11.16 0.91
CA GLN A 65 -7.80 -11.19 -0.52
C GLN A 65 -6.66 -10.73 -1.43
N PHE A 66 -5.80 -9.80 -1.00
CA PHE A 66 -4.64 -9.37 -1.78
C PHE A 66 -3.71 -10.55 -2.09
N LEU A 67 -3.39 -11.37 -1.10
CA LEU A 67 -2.55 -12.57 -1.26
C LEU A 67 -3.21 -13.66 -2.09
N LYS A 68 -4.55 -13.70 -2.12
CA LYS A 68 -5.32 -14.66 -2.92
C LYS A 68 -5.38 -14.25 -4.39
N SER A 69 -5.53 -12.96 -4.66
CA SER A 69 -5.77 -12.42 -6.00
C SER A 69 -4.51 -12.03 -6.75
N SER A 70 -3.43 -11.65 -6.05
CA SER A 70 -2.17 -11.30 -6.70
C SER A 70 -1.44 -12.52 -7.25
N ASN A 71 -0.63 -12.33 -8.31
CA ASN A 71 0.36 -13.31 -8.71
C ASN A 71 1.60 -13.18 -7.81
N ILE A 72 1.96 -14.27 -7.12
CA ILE A 72 2.96 -14.27 -6.05
C ILE A 72 3.78 -15.56 -6.12
N SER A 73 5.08 -15.41 -6.14
CA SER A 73 6.07 -16.50 -6.13
C SER A 73 6.92 -16.42 -4.86
N ILE A 74 7.25 -17.57 -4.26
CA ILE A 74 8.10 -17.62 -3.04
C ILE A 74 9.56 -17.77 -3.46
N ILE A 75 10.44 -16.90 -2.95
CA ILE A 75 11.87 -16.95 -3.25
C ILE A 75 12.58 -17.73 -2.13
N LYS A 76 12.74 -19.04 -2.35
CA LYS A 76 13.21 -19.98 -1.30
C LYS A 76 14.65 -19.74 -0.85
N GLU A 77 15.51 -19.28 -1.75
CA GLU A 77 16.94 -19.08 -1.49
C GLU A 77 17.28 -17.64 -1.05
N ALA A 78 16.26 -16.80 -0.87
CA ALA A 78 16.47 -15.43 -0.41
C ALA A 78 16.90 -15.38 1.07
N ILE A 79 17.76 -14.41 1.38
CA ILE A 79 18.17 -14.08 2.74
C ILE A 79 17.31 -12.90 3.19
N PRO A 80 16.45 -13.06 4.21
CA PRO A 80 15.58 -11.99 4.67
C PRO A 80 16.33 -10.94 5.48
N ASP A 81 15.86 -9.69 5.37
CA ASP A 81 16.35 -8.59 6.19
C ASP A 81 15.68 -8.65 7.57
N THR A 82 16.43 -9.15 8.55
CA THR A 82 15.97 -9.32 9.94
C THR A 82 16.44 -8.23 10.88
N LYS A 83 17.26 -7.29 10.40
CA LYS A 83 17.90 -6.26 11.23
C LYS A 83 17.30 -4.88 11.03
N ARG A 84 16.78 -4.58 9.84
CA ARG A 84 16.20 -3.27 9.55
C ARG A 84 14.96 -3.02 10.40
N GLU A 85 14.96 -1.87 11.07
CA GLU A 85 13.80 -1.33 11.76
C GLU A 85 12.81 -0.75 10.75
N ASP A 86 11.53 -1.10 10.91
CA ASP A 86 10.44 -0.49 10.16
C ASP A 86 9.95 0.77 10.86
N SER A 87 9.45 1.73 10.08
CA SER A 87 8.83 2.94 10.63
C SER A 87 7.68 2.56 11.56
N ASP A 88 7.70 3.16 12.76
CA ASP A 88 6.56 3.15 13.67
C ASP A 88 5.71 4.41 13.53
N THR A 89 5.97 5.26 12.54
CA THR A 89 5.24 6.49 12.31
C THR A 89 4.45 6.40 11.00
N TRP A 90 3.17 6.74 11.08
CA TRP A 90 2.16 6.48 10.04
C TRP A 90 1.20 7.66 9.90
N ILE A 91 0.52 7.73 8.75
CA ILE A 91 -0.58 8.67 8.54
C ILE A 91 -1.91 7.96 8.80
N LYS A 92 -2.66 8.47 9.78
CA LYS A 92 -4.05 8.08 10.00
C LYS A 92 -4.95 9.11 9.33
N GLN A 93 -5.53 8.75 8.19
CA GLN A 93 -6.49 9.63 7.51
C GLN A 93 -7.72 9.92 8.37
N ASN A 94 -8.41 11.01 8.06
CA ASN A 94 -9.66 11.37 8.72
C ASN A 94 -10.75 10.29 8.51
N SER A 95 -11.67 10.22 9.47
CA SER A 95 -12.85 9.34 9.40
C SER A 95 -13.95 9.94 8.51
N GLY A 96 -15.02 9.19 8.25
CA GLY A 96 -16.15 9.66 7.43
C GLY A 96 -15.92 9.46 5.94
N PHE A 97 -16.69 10.13 5.09
CA PHE A 97 -16.61 9.98 3.63
C PHE A 97 -16.78 11.33 2.94
N ARG A 98 -16.08 11.53 1.82
CA ARG A 98 -16.26 12.70 0.96
C ARG A 98 -16.19 12.32 -0.51
N LYS A 99 -16.74 13.19 -1.35
CA LYS A 99 -16.51 13.13 -2.80
C LYS A 99 -15.19 13.80 -3.15
N VAL A 100 -14.47 13.22 -4.09
CA VAL A 100 -13.29 13.80 -4.72
C VAL A 100 -13.52 13.88 -6.23
N LYS A 101 -12.88 14.87 -6.84
CA LYS A 101 -12.85 15.07 -8.29
C LYS A 101 -11.42 15.02 -8.79
N THR A 102 -11.24 14.42 -9.95
CA THR A 102 -9.95 14.33 -10.65
C THR A 102 -10.07 15.00 -12.02
N TRP A 103 -8.99 15.62 -12.50
CA TRP A 103 -8.90 16.30 -13.80
C TRP A 103 -10.07 17.23 -14.12
N THR A 104 -10.44 18.08 -13.16
CA THR A 104 -11.59 18.99 -13.25
C THR A 104 -11.56 19.83 -14.52
N GLY A 105 -12.66 19.84 -15.28
CA GLY A 105 -12.80 20.61 -16.52
C GLY A 105 -12.16 19.96 -17.75
N THR A 106 -11.66 18.73 -17.64
CA THR A 106 -11.17 17.94 -18.79
C THR A 106 -12.18 16.87 -19.20
N GLU A 107 -11.97 16.25 -20.36
CA GLU A 107 -12.78 15.10 -20.81
C GLU A 107 -12.64 13.86 -19.92
N ASN A 108 -11.58 13.80 -19.10
CA ASN A 108 -11.29 12.70 -18.21
C ASN A 108 -11.82 12.93 -16.78
N GLU A 109 -12.59 13.99 -16.52
CA GLU A 109 -13.09 14.29 -15.17
C GLU A 109 -13.86 13.10 -14.57
N LEU A 110 -13.43 12.66 -13.38
CA LEU A 110 -14.12 11.64 -12.61
C LEU A 110 -14.43 12.14 -11.20
N GLU A 111 -15.66 11.87 -10.73
CA GLU A 111 -16.12 12.11 -9.37
C GLU A 111 -16.45 10.78 -8.68
N PHE A 112 -15.91 10.55 -7.48
CA PHE A 112 -16.19 9.36 -6.69
C PHE A 112 -15.97 9.60 -5.19
N THR A 113 -16.43 8.68 -4.35
CA THR A 113 -16.37 8.80 -2.89
C THR A 113 -15.13 8.08 -2.33
N ILE A 114 -14.42 8.74 -1.41
CA ILE A 114 -13.34 8.16 -0.61
C ILE A 114 -13.62 8.31 0.89
N ILE A 115 -12.89 7.56 1.72
CA ILE A 115 -12.88 7.72 3.18
C ILE A 115 -12.13 9.01 3.55
N GLY A 116 -12.66 9.72 4.55
CA GLY A 116 -12.18 11.00 5.07
C GLY A 116 -13.16 12.12 4.75
N GLU A 117 -13.98 12.53 5.72
CA GLU A 117 -14.91 13.66 5.58
C GLU A 117 -14.17 14.94 5.21
N GLU A 118 -12.97 15.13 5.77
CA GLU A 118 -12.06 16.23 5.45
C GLU A 118 -10.72 15.71 4.90
N SER A 119 -10.07 16.53 4.07
CA SER A 119 -8.73 16.23 3.54
C SER A 119 -7.67 16.21 4.64
N GLY A 120 -6.69 15.34 4.47
CA GLY A 120 -5.58 15.17 5.40
C GLY A 120 -5.82 14.07 6.43
N GLY A 121 -5.14 14.22 7.56
CA GLY A 121 -5.14 13.27 8.66
C GLY A 121 -4.03 13.56 9.66
N SER A 122 -3.91 12.68 10.64
CA SER A 122 -2.97 12.80 11.75
C SER A 122 -1.69 12.00 11.49
N LEU A 123 -0.56 12.51 11.98
CA LEU A 123 0.66 11.72 12.12
C LEU A 123 0.58 10.96 13.44
N VAL A 124 0.72 9.64 13.40
CA VAL A 124 0.51 8.77 14.57
C VAL A 124 1.68 7.82 14.75
N LYS A 125 1.95 7.45 16.00
CA LYS A 125 2.82 6.32 16.32
C LYS A 125 1.99 5.04 16.31
N LYS A 126 2.45 4.05 15.55
CA LYS A 126 1.89 2.71 15.43
C LYS A 126 3.03 1.69 15.21
N ASN A 127 3.58 1.20 16.31
CA ASN A 127 4.51 0.07 16.32
C ASN A 127 3.85 -1.19 15.73
N LEU A 128 4.30 -1.55 14.53
CA LEU A 128 3.90 -2.76 13.79
C LEU A 128 4.04 -4.03 14.63
N TRP A 129 5.10 -4.10 15.43
CA TRP A 129 5.48 -5.28 16.20
C TRP A 129 4.77 -5.35 17.56
N TRP A 130 3.97 -4.35 17.92
CA TRP A 130 3.23 -4.32 19.18
C TRP A 130 2.34 -5.55 19.35
N SER A 131 2.48 -6.23 20.49
CA SER A 131 1.63 -7.34 20.93
C SER A 131 1.16 -7.07 22.36
N PRO A 132 -0.05 -7.49 22.73
CA PRO A 132 -0.50 -7.42 24.11
C PRO A 132 0.40 -8.29 25.00
N THR A 133 0.69 -7.79 26.19
CA THR A 133 1.41 -8.52 27.24
C THR A 133 0.57 -8.53 28.52
N HIS A 134 0.95 -9.34 29.52
CA HIS A 134 0.22 -9.36 30.78
C HIS A 134 0.19 -7.99 31.48
N GLY A 135 1.30 -7.24 31.42
CA GLY A 135 1.38 -5.89 32.00
C GLY A 135 0.80 -4.78 31.13
N ASN A 136 0.62 -5.03 29.83
CA ASN A 136 0.02 -4.09 28.89
C ASN A 136 -0.90 -4.83 27.91
N PRO A 137 -2.12 -5.21 28.34
CA PRO A 137 -3.00 -6.10 27.59
C PRO A 137 -3.70 -5.40 26.42
N THR A 138 -3.73 -4.08 26.41
CA THR A 138 -4.37 -3.26 25.37
C THR A 138 -3.39 -2.23 24.84
N ARG A 139 -3.61 -1.77 23.62
CA ARG A 139 -2.77 -0.71 23.05
C ARG A 139 -2.90 0.56 23.90
N PRO A 140 -1.84 1.37 24.10
CA PRO A 140 -1.88 2.51 25.01
C PRO A 140 -2.93 3.57 24.63
N HIS A 141 -3.16 3.79 23.34
CA HIS A 141 -4.14 4.77 22.89
C HIS A 141 -5.58 4.24 23.04
N PRO A 142 -6.54 5.07 23.50
CA PRO A 142 -7.94 4.67 23.69
C PRO A 142 -8.62 4.06 22.45
N SER A 143 -8.17 4.41 21.25
CA SER A 143 -8.67 3.81 20.00
C SER A 143 -8.42 2.31 19.87
N GLY A 144 -7.44 1.76 20.60
CA GLY A 144 -6.93 0.39 20.41
C GLY A 144 -6.14 0.14 19.12
N VAL A 145 -6.04 1.12 18.21
CA VAL A 145 -5.42 0.97 16.87
C VAL A 145 -4.04 1.62 16.75
N ILE A 146 -3.83 2.78 17.41
CA ILE A 146 -2.57 3.54 17.42
C ILE A 146 -1.94 3.55 18.82
N ASP A 147 -0.70 4.01 18.96
CA ASP A 147 0.03 4.08 20.24
C ASP A 147 -0.12 5.47 20.83
N SER A 148 0.03 6.48 19.98
CA SER A 148 -0.16 7.89 20.30
C SER A 148 -0.36 8.71 19.03
N VAL A 149 -0.88 9.93 19.18
CA VAL A 149 -0.84 10.95 18.14
C VAL A 149 0.46 11.75 18.29
N ILE A 150 1.14 12.03 17.17
CA ILE A 150 2.33 12.89 17.10
C ILE A 150 1.92 14.29 16.63
N LEU A 151 1.07 14.35 15.61
CA LEU A 151 0.50 15.59 15.06
C LEU A 151 -0.97 15.32 14.71
N GLU A 152 -1.88 16.11 15.29
CA GLU A 152 -3.33 15.93 15.07
C GLU A 152 -3.72 16.21 13.61
N ASP A 153 -3.23 17.30 13.03
CA ASP A 153 -3.53 17.70 11.65
C ASP A 153 -2.24 17.95 10.88
N ILE A 154 -1.95 17.07 9.90
CA ILE A 154 -0.86 17.29 8.95
C ILE A 154 -1.30 18.39 7.97
N PRO A 155 -0.57 19.53 7.87
CA PRO A 155 -0.87 20.55 6.88
C PRO A 155 -0.84 19.98 5.47
N LEU A 156 -1.79 20.35 4.61
CA LEU A 156 -1.89 19.80 3.25
C LEU A 156 -0.66 20.10 2.37
N ASN A 157 0.09 21.15 2.71
CA ASN A 157 1.33 21.52 2.03
C ASN A 157 2.60 20.91 2.68
N ALA A 158 2.48 20.07 3.71
CA ALA A 158 3.60 19.43 4.40
C ALA A 158 4.14 18.23 3.61
N ASN A 159 4.61 18.47 2.38
CA ASN A 159 4.99 17.41 1.44
C ASN A 159 6.02 16.43 2.01
N ALA A 160 7.03 16.92 2.73
CA ALA A 160 8.03 16.06 3.35
C ALA A 160 7.42 15.03 4.32
N ILE A 161 6.44 15.42 5.13
CA ILE A 161 5.75 14.50 6.06
C ILE A 161 4.89 13.52 5.26
N ILE A 162 4.11 14.03 4.31
CA ILE A 162 3.17 13.22 3.52
C ILE A 162 3.93 12.16 2.71
N ASP A 163 5.05 12.54 2.09
CA ASP A 163 5.84 11.65 1.22
C ASP A 163 6.59 10.57 2.01
N GLN A 164 7.09 10.91 3.20
CA GLN A 164 7.89 10.00 4.02
C GLN A 164 7.09 8.90 4.72
N HIS A 165 5.78 9.08 4.91
CA HIS A 165 4.96 8.19 5.74
C HIS A 165 3.85 7.49 4.93
N ASP A 166 3.63 6.21 5.23
CA ASP A 166 2.55 5.42 4.66
C ASP A 166 1.25 5.58 5.46
N LEU A 167 0.11 5.35 4.80
CA LEU A 167 -1.20 5.36 5.44
C LEU A 167 -1.39 4.11 6.33
N THR A 168 -2.15 4.25 7.40
CA THR A 168 -2.54 3.10 8.26
C THR A 168 -3.54 2.13 7.62
N ASN A 169 -3.98 2.42 6.39
CA ASN A 169 -5.04 1.71 5.69
C ASN A 169 -4.63 0.29 5.29
N LEU A 170 -5.63 -0.59 5.15
CA LEU A 170 -5.42 -1.91 4.57
C LEU A 170 -5.42 -1.79 3.04
N ALA A 171 -4.35 -2.27 2.42
CA ALA A 171 -4.22 -2.31 0.99
C ALA A 171 -4.93 -3.55 0.38
N VAL A 172 -5.47 -3.36 -0.81
CA VAL A 172 -6.34 -4.33 -1.50
C VAL A 172 -5.89 -4.53 -2.95
N TYR A 173 -6.29 -5.65 -3.55
CA TYR A 173 -6.07 -5.90 -4.98
C TYR A 173 -7.25 -5.36 -5.81
N PRO A 174 -7.02 -4.74 -6.99
CA PRO A 174 -5.73 -4.50 -7.65
C PRO A 174 -5.05 -3.16 -7.28
N SER A 175 -5.62 -2.36 -6.36
CA SER A 175 -5.09 -1.02 -6.03
C SER A 175 -3.62 -1.01 -5.63
N LEU A 176 -3.18 -1.96 -4.79
CA LEU A 176 -1.78 -2.05 -4.39
C LEU A 176 -0.85 -2.46 -5.54
N ASN A 177 -1.30 -3.36 -6.41
CA ASN A 177 -0.53 -3.77 -7.59
C ASN A 177 -0.30 -2.61 -8.54
N GLU A 178 -1.33 -1.79 -8.78
CA GLU A 178 -1.19 -0.59 -9.59
C GLU A 178 -0.26 0.43 -8.94
N ARG A 179 -0.41 0.67 -7.63
CA ARG A 179 0.51 1.56 -6.89
C ARG A 179 1.96 1.13 -7.09
N LEU A 180 2.25 -0.17 -6.92
CA LEU A 180 3.61 -0.70 -7.08
C LEU A 180 4.12 -0.59 -8.53
N TYR A 181 3.25 -0.79 -9.52
CA TYR A 181 3.59 -0.57 -10.93
C TYR A 181 3.91 0.91 -11.23
N LEU A 182 3.13 1.84 -10.66
CA LEU A 182 3.41 3.26 -10.79
C LEU A 182 4.73 3.63 -10.10
N CYS A 183 5.05 3.02 -8.96
CA CYS A 183 6.35 3.21 -8.30
C CYS A 183 7.51 2.77 -9.20
N TYR A 184 7.37 1.64 -9.91
CA TYR A 184 8.34 1.20 -10.91
C TYR A 184 8.47 2.21 -12.05
N LYS A 185 7.33 2.57 -12.66
CA LYS A 185 7.27 3.44 -13.84
C LYS A 185 7.87 4.84 -13.57
N LEU A 186 7.65 5.37 -12.36
CA LEU A 186 8.04 6.73 -11.98
C LEU A 186 9.32 6.79 -11.14
N ASP A 187 9.95 5.65 -10.86
CA ASP A 187 11.14 5.51 -10.03
C ASP A 187 11.07 6.24 -8.67
N LYS A 188 9.88 6.22 -8.05
CA LYS A 188 9.64 6.87 -6.75
C LYS A 188 8.48 6.22 -6.01
N ASN A 189 8.45 6.33 -4.68
CA ASN A 189 7.31 5.87 -3.89
C ASN A 189 6.11 6.81 -4.10
N VAL A 190 5.15 6.37 -4.90
CA VAL A 190 3.88 7.07 -5.13
C VAL A 190 2.74 6.35 -4.45
N ASP A 191 1.68 7.08 -4.12
CA ASP A 191 0.43 6.52 -3.63
C ASP A 191 -0.74 7.39 -4.13
N PRO A 192 -1.40 6.99 -5.24
CA PRO A 192 -2.53 7.74 -5.80
C PRO A 192 -3.67 7.97 -4.80
N TYR A 193 -3.89 7.03 -3.88
CA TYR A 193 -4.94 7.17 -2.88
C TYR A 193 -4.53 8.17 -1.79
N LYS A 194 -3.27 8.15 -1.35
CA LYS A 194 -2.74 9.18 -0.42
C LYS A 194 -2.77 10.56 -1.04
N ASP A 195 -2.47 10.70 -2.32
CA ASP A 195 -2.54 11.98 -3.01
C ASP A 195 -3.99 12.54 -3.02
N LEU A 196 -5.02 11.69 -3.20
CA LEU A 196 -6.42 12.08 -3.01
C LEU A 196 -6.76 12.46 -1.56
N VAL A 197 -6.23 11.71 -0.58
CA VAL A 197 -6.44 12.00 0.86
C VAL A 197 -5.99 13.41 1.20
N PHE A 198 -4.89 13.88 0.61
CA PHE A 198 -4.32 15.22 0.85
C PHE A 198 -4.69 16.29 -0.18
N ASN A 199 -5.68 16.03 -1.05
CA ASN A 199 -6.10 16.94 -2.13
C ASN A 199 -4.95 17.40 -3.03
N ARG A 200 -3.99 16.51 -3.28
CA ARG A 200 -2.92 16.77 -4.24
C ARG A 200 -3.43 16.61 -5.66
N GLU A 201 -2.79 17.32 -6.57
CA GLU A 201 -3.02 17.16 -8.00
C GLU A 201 -2.72 15.72 -8.42
N ILE A 202 -3.62 15.15 -9.22
CA ILE A 202 -3.53 13.76 -9.69
C ILE A 202 -2.97 13.78 -11.12
N PRO A 203 -1.75 13.27 -11.34
CA PRO A 203 -1.19 13.16 -12.68
C PRO A 203 -2.01 12.21 -13.57
N GLU A 204 -2.04 12.46 -14.89
CA GLU A 204 -2.74 11.59 -15.84
C GLU A 204 -2.19 10.16 -15.86
N GLU A 205 -0.91 9.96 -15.50
CA GLU A 205 -0.30 8.65 -15.36
C GLU A 205 -1.01 7.77 -14.32
N TYR A 206 -1.76 8.36 -13.38
CA TYR A 206 -2.54 7.63 -12.38
C TYR A 206 -3.91 7.18 -12.89
N SER A 207 -4.27 7.44 -14.15
CA SER A 207 -5.57 7.08 -14.76
C SER A 207 -6.09 5.71 -14.36
N VAL A 208 -5.28 4.66 -14.51
CA VAL A 208 -5.69 3.29 -14.14
C VAL A 208 -5.91 3.13 -12.64
N ALA A 209 -5.09 3.78 -11.80
CA ALA A 209 -5.30 3.76 -10.34
C ALA A 209 -6.60 4.46 -9.97
N ILE A 210 -6.91 5.60 -10.59
CA ILE A 210 -8.16 6.31 -10.36
C ILE A 210 -9.35 5.49 -10.86
N ASP A 211 -9.24 4.83 -12.00
CA ASP A 211 -10.27 3.91 -12.50
C ASP A 211 -10.56 2.78 -11.50
N ILE A 212 -9.52 2.22 -10.88
CA ILE A 212 -9.65 1.20 -9.83
C ILE A 212 -10.40 1.77 -8.62
N LEU A 213 -10.00 2.95 -8.16
CA LEU A 213 -10.58 3.60 -6.98
C LEU A 213 -12.03 4.05 -7.23
N SER A 214 -12.34 4.47 -8.46
CA SER A 214 -13.66 4.96 -8.86
C SER A 214 -14.63 3.84 -9.24
N ALA A 215 -14.17 2.60 -9.47
CA ALA A 215 -14.99 1.50 -9.97
C ALA A 215 -16.03 0.94 -8.97
N GLY A 216 -16.19 1.55 -7.79
CA GLY A 216 -17.16 1.14 -6.78
C GLY A 216 -18.57 0.98 -7.36
N GLY A 217 -19.02 -0.28 -7.51
CA GLY A 217 -20.36 -0.64 -7.99
C GLY A 217 -20.49 -0.97 -9.48
N ASN A 218 -19.45 -0.77 -10.31
CA ASN A 218 -19.50 -1.07 -11.74
C ASN A 218 -18.72 -2.36 -12.08
N ALA A 219 -19.45 -3.46 -12.26
CA ALA A 219 -18.88 -4.79 -12.49
C ALA A 219 -18.11 -4.91 -13.82
N GLU A 220 -18.59 -4.29 -14.88
CA GLU A 220 -17.97 -4.34 -16.22
C GLU A 220 -16.65 -3.56 -16.26
N LYS A 221 -16.63 -2.35 -15.67
CA LYS A 221 -15.40 -1.57 -15.50
C LYS A 221 -14.38 -2.33 -14.67
N LYS A 222 -14.83 -3.00 -13.60
CA LYS A 222 -13.99 -3.85 -12.75
C LYS A 222 -13.39 -5.03 -13.54
N GLU A 223 -14.16 -5.72 -14.37
CA GLU A 223 -13.66 -6.82 -15.19
C GLU A 223 -12.62 -6.35 -16.22
N THR A 224 -12.87 -5.20 -16.86
CA THR A 224 -11.93 -4.58 -17.80
C THR A 224 -10.59 -4.25 -17.13
N ILE A 225 -10.64 -3.65 -15.93
CA ILE A 225 -9.45 -3.37 -15.12
C ILE A 225 -8.71 -4.65 -14.78
N LEU A 226 -9.42 -5.69 -14.33
CA LEU A 226 -8.81 -6.96 -13.92
C LEU A 226 -8.07 -7.66 -15.07
N ASN A 227 -8.58 -7.53 -16.30
CA ASN A 227 -7.92 -8.02 -17.52
C ASN A 227 -6.55 -7.36 -17.79
N THR A 228 -6.19 -6.26 -17.10
CA THR A 228 -4.89 -5.59 -17.27
C THR A 228 -3.78 -6.13 -16.38
N TYR A 229 -4.12 -6.88 -15.31
CA TYR A 229 -3.15 -7.33 -14.32
C TYR A 229 -2.63 -8.72 -14.63
N PHE A 230 -3.50 -9.69 -14.94
CA PHE A 230 -3.09 -11.07 -15.19
C PHE A 230 -3.85 -11.66 -16.38
N ARG A 231 -3.10 -11.96 -17.45
CA ARG A 231 -3.46 -12.88 -18.53
C ARG A 231 -2.31 -13.85 -18.72
#